data_AF-A0A496WFM9-F1
#
_entry.id   AF-A0A496WFM9-F1
#
_cell.length_a   1.000
_cell.length_b   1.000
_cell.length_c   1.000
_cell.angle_alpha   90.00
_cell.angle_beta   90.00
_cell.angle_gamma   90.00
#
_symmetry.space_group_name_H-M   'P 1'
#
loop_
_entity.id
_entity.type
_entity.pdbx_description
1 polymer ?
#
loop_
_entity_poly.entity_id
_entity_poly.type
_entity_poly.pdbx_seq_one_letter_code
_entity_poly.pdbx_strand_id
1 'polypeptide(L)'
;IMISNHYPMTYSHEQGWLVLGFVMMAGVMIRQFFVLRHSGKQNWTLPAISVALLIAMLIYLMPTPVEVDASVSISDAQIQEVINARCVSCHAARPTQAGFAAAPLGLLLETQDQVRNSAANIARVVATRYMPIGNLTQMTDAERELVATWYALNSPE
;
A
#
# COMPACT_ATOMS: atom_id res chain seq x y z
N ILE A 1 -7.08 -5.45 -19.30
CA ILE A 1 -6.68 -4.65 -18.14
C ILE A 1 -5.31 -5.18 -17.72
N MET A 2 -4.27 -4.34 -17.68
CA MET A 2 -2.98 -4.72 -17.10
C MET A 2 -2.84 -3.93 -15.81
N ILE A 3 -3.08 -4.59 -14.68
CA ILE A 3 -2.77 -4.04 -13.36
C ILE A 3 -1.30 -4.40 -13.09
N SER A 4 -0.46 -3.37 -13.02
CA SER A 4 0.95 -3.54 -12.62
C SER A 4 1.04 -3.73 -11.11
N ASN A 5 2.05 -4.45 -10.65
CA ASN A 5 2.37 -4.60 -9.21
C ASN A 5 2.62 -3.26 -8.50
N HIS A 6 2.77 -2.17 -9.26
CA HIS A 6 2.86 -0.81 -8.74
C HIS A 6 1.57 -0.29 -8.09
N TYR A 7 0.45 -1.00 -8.22
CA TYR A 7 -0.83 -0.64 -7.59
C TYR A 7 -1.23 -1.64 -6.50
N PRO A 8 -0.45 -1.75 -5.39
CA PRO A 8 -0.73 -2.68 -4.29
C PRO A 8 -2.13 -2.49 -3.72
N MET A 9 -2.65 -1.28 -3.75
CA MET A 9 -4.01 -0.95 -3.33
C MET A 9 -5.10 -1.79 -4.03
N THR A 10 -4.80 -2.40 -5.18
CA THR A 10 -5.74 -3.25 -5.92
C THR A 10 -5.68 -4.74 -5.55
N TYR A 11 -4.63 -5.19 -4.85
CA TYR A 11 -4.41 -6.62 -4.54
C TYR A 11 -3.93 -6.94 -3.12
N SER A 12 -3.47 -5.96 -2.34
CA SER A 12 -2.90 -6.18 -1.00
C SER A 12 -3.95 -6.37 0.10
N HIS A 13 -5.22 -6.07 -0.18
CA HIS A 13 -6.34 -6.33 0.71
C HIS A 13 -6.72 -7.82 0.69
N GLU A 14 -7.18 -8.39 1.82
CA GLU A 14 -7.59 -9.80 1.88
C GLU A 14 -8.64 -10.15 0.82
N GLN A 15 -9.54 -9.20 0.55
CA GLN A 15 -10.57 -9.31 -0.49
C GLN A 15 -10.16 -8.62 -1.81
N GLY A 16 -8.87 -8.59 -2.16
CA GLY A 16 -8.38 -8.00 -3.42
C GLY A 16 -9.06 -8.55 -4.69
N TRP A 17 -9.54 -9.80 -4.64
CA TRP A 17 -10.34 -10.39 -5.72
C TRP A 17 -11.69 -9.66 -5.94
N LEU A 18 -12.32 -9.12 -4.89
CA LEU A 18 -13.52 -8.29 -5.02
C LEU A 18 -13.19 -6.98 -5.73
N VAL A 19 -12.08 -6.34 -5.37
CA VAL A 19 -11.59 -5.11 -6.01
C VAL A 19 -11.40 -5.33 -7.51
N LEU A 20 -10.74 -6.43 -7.89
CA LEU A 20 -10.59 -6.82 -9.29
C LEU A 20 -11.96 -7.02 -9.98
N GLY A 21 -12.89 -7.71 -9.31
CA GLY A 21 -14.25 -7.92 -9.81
C GLY A 21 -15.01 -6.61 -10.08
N PHE A 22 -14.97 -5.67 -9.14
CA PHE A 22 -15.59 -4.35 -9.29
C PHE A 22 -14.98 -3.55 -10.44
N VAL A 23 -13.64 -3.52 -10.54
CA VAL A 23 -12.93 -2.81 -11.62
C VAL A 23 -13.25 -3.43 -12.99
N MET A 24 -13.30 -4.77 -13.07
CA MET A 24 -13.71 -5.46 -14.30
C MET A 24 -15.14 -5.13 -14.69
N MET A 25 -16.08 -5.19 -13.75
CA MET A 25 -17.49 -4.87 -13.99
C MET A 25 -17.68 -3.43 -14.47
N ALA A 26 -17.04 -2.47 -13.80
CA ALA A 26 -17.05 -1.07 -14.23
C ALA A 26 -16.47 -0.91 -15.65
N GLY A 27 -15.36 -1.58 -15.97
CA GLY A 27 -14.78 -1.58 -17.30
C GLY A 27 -15.72 -2.13 -18.38
N VAL A 28 -16.42 -3.24 -18.10
CA VAL A 28 -17.42 -3.84 -19.02
C VAL A 28 -18.60 -2.89 -19.25
N MET A 29 -19.14 -2.30 -18.19
CA MET A 29 -20.27 -1.36 -18.27
C MET A 29 -19.92 -0.10 -19.06
N ILE A 30 -18.74 0.48 -18.82
CA ILE A 30 -18.24 1.64 -19.58
C ILE A 30 -18.06 1.26 -21.06
N ARG A 31 -17.47 0.11 -21.36
CA ARG A 31 -17.30 -0.36 -22.74
C ARG A 31 -18.65 -0.54 -23.43
N GLN A 32 -19.61 -1.15 -22.75
CA GLN A 32 -20.96 -1.36 -23.26
C GLN A 32 -21.67 -0.05 -23.59
N PHE A 33 -21.49 1.00 -22.77
CA PHE A 33 -22.01 2.33 -23.06
C PHE A 33 -21.48 2.88 -24.39
N PHE A 34 -20.16 2.80 -24.63
CA PHE A 34 -19.59 3.29 -25.87
C PHE A 34 -20.04 2.46 -27.08
N VAL A 35 -20.19 1.14 -26.95
CA VAL A 35 -20.74 0.29 -28.02
C VAL A 35 -22.16 0.75 -28.39
N LEU A 36 -23.05 0.89 -27.41
CA LEU A 36 -24.43 1.34 -27.65
C LEU A 36 -24.48 2.76 -28.23
N ARG A 37 -23.61 3.65 -27.75
CA ARG A 37 -23.52 5.03 -28.23
C ARG A 37 -23.13 5.11 -29.71
N HIS A 38 -22.15 4.32 -30.15
CA HIS A 38 -21.78 4.23 -31.57
C HIS A 38 -22.90 3.63 -32.42
N SER A 39 -23.75 2.78 -31.84
CA SER A 39 -24.97 2.26 -32.47
C SER A 39 -26.18 3.20 -32.35
N GLY A 40 -26.00 4.46 -31.95
CA GLY A 40 -27.06 5.47 -31.87
C GLY A 40 -27.96 5.39 -30.63
N LYS A 41 -27.69 4.47 -29.69
CA LYS A 41 -28.45 4.33 -28.43
C LYS A 41 -27.66 4.92 -27.26
N GLN A 42 -28.16 6.02 -26.68
CA GLN A 42 -27.47 6.70 -25.59
C GLN A 42 -28.09 6.35 -24.23
N ASN A 43 -27.63 5.24 -23.63
CA ASN A 43 -28.10 4.80 -22.32
C ASN A 43 -27.15 5.21 -21.19
N TRP A 44 -27.37 6.39 -20.60
CA TRP A 44 -26.56 6.93 -19.50
C TRP A 44 -26.66 6.15 -18.18
N THR A 45 -27.57 5.18 -18.04
CA THR A 45 -27.66 4.40 -16.81
C THR A 45 -26.44 3.50 -16.62
N LEU A 46 -25.84 2.99 -17.69
CA LEU A 46 -24.64 2.13 -17.64
C LEU A 46 -23.42 2.82 -17.03
N PRO A 47 -22.99 4.03 -17.50
CA PRO A 47 -21.90 4.74 -16.85
C PRO A 47 -22.28 5.21 -15.44
N ALA A 48 -23.54 5.58 -15.18
CA ALA A 48 -23.98 5.95 -13.84
C ALA A 48 -23.85 4.79 -12.83
N ILE A 49 -24.25 3.57 -13.22
CA ILE A 49 -24.07 2.35 -12.40
C ILE A 49 -22.57 2.06 -12.19
N SER A 50 -21.75 2.24 -13.22
CA SER A 50 -20.29 2.06 -13.12
C SER A 50 -19.67 2.98 -12.07
N VAL A 51 -20.07 4.27 -12.08
CA VAL A 51 -19.60 5.26 -11.11
C VAL A 51 -20.08 4.92 -9.71
N ALA A 52 -21.36 4.56 -9.55
CA ALA A 52 -21.91 4.16 -8.25
C ALA A 52 -21.19 2.93 -7.66
N LEU A 53 -20.88 1.93 -8.49
CA LEU A 53 -20.12 0.74 -8.07
C LEU A 53 -18.70 1.11 -7.60
N LEU A 54 -18.01 2.00 -8.32
CA LEU A 54 -16.67 2.44 -7.93
C LEU A 54 -16.68 3.25 -6.63
N ILE A 55 -17.68 4.13 -6.43
CA ILE A 55 -17.84 4.89 -5.18
C ILE A 55 -18.10 3.95 -4.00
N ALA A 56 -19.00 2.97 -4.16
CA ALA A 56 -19.29 1.99 -3.12
C ALA A 56 -18.04 1.18 -2.74
N MET A 57 -17.24 0.78 -3.72
CA MET A 57 -15.97 0.10 -3.49
C MET A 57 -14.97 0.98 -2.73
N LEU A 58 -14.87 2.28 -3.06
CA LEU A 58 -13.97 3.21 -2.35
C LEU A 58 -14.37 3.40 -0.89
N ILE A 59 -15.67 3.50 -0.60
CA ILE A 59 -16.18 3.60 0.77
C ILE A 59 -15.86 2.32 1.55
N TYR A 60 -16.02 1.15 0.92
CA TYR A 60 -15.73 -0.14 1.54
C TYR A 60 -14.24 -0.34 1.86
N LEU A 61 -13.34 0.24 1.06
CA LEU A 61 -11.88 0.12 1.22
C LEU A 61 -11.26 1.22 2.11
N MET A 62 -12.07 2.09 2.74
CA MET A 62 -11.53 3.13 3.60
C MET A 62 -10.74 2.52 4.78
N PRO A 63 -9.51 3.00 5.06
CA PRO A 63 -8.71 2.47 6.15
C PRO A 63 -9.35 2.79 7.51
N THR A 64 -9.41 1.78 8.38
CA THR A 64 -9.77 1.97 9.78
C THR A 64 -8.61 2.66 10.52
N PRO A 65 -8.86 3.69 11.34
CA PRO A 65 -7.84 4.27 12.19
C PRO A 65 -7.21 3.21 13.10
N VAL A 66 -5.90 3.28 13.29
CA VAL A 66 -5.21 2.45 14.28
C VAL A 66 -5.45 3.09 15.65
N GLU A 67 -6.19 2.41 16.52
CA GLU A 67 -6.33 2.83 17.92
C GLU A 67 -5.06 2.44 18.68
N VAL A 68 -4.32 3.43 19.17
CA VAL A 68 -3.08 3.21 19.90
C VAL A 68 -3.36 3.27 21.40
N ASP A 69 -3.08 2.18 22.09
CA ASP A 69 -3.05 2.17 23.55
C ASP A 69 -1.78 2.90 24.02
N ALA A 70 -1.96 4.06 24.65
CA ALA A 70 -0.88 4.92 25.14
C ALA A 70 0.00 4.26 26.23
N SER A 71 -0.38 3.08 26.74
CA SER A 71 0.46 2.30 27.67
C SER A 71 1.58 1.51 26.98
N VAL A 72 1.51 1.33 25.66
CA VAL A 72 2.53 0.61 24.88
C VAL A 72 3.64 1.58 24.50
N SER A 73 4.86 1.34 24.99
CA SER A 73 6.06 2.03 24.49
C SER A 73 6.86 1.12 23.57
N ILE A 74 7.12 1.61 22.35
CA ILE A 74 8.00 0.94 21.39
C ILE A 74 9.28 1.77 21.30
N SER A 75 10.41 1.14 21.59
CA SER A 75 11.71 1.80 21.49
C SER A 75 12.18 1.91 20.04
N ASP A 76 12.94 2.97 19.73
CA ASP A 76 13.55 3.12 18.39
C ASP A 76 14.54 1.99 18.06
N ALA A 77 15.16 1.40 19.08
CA ALA A 77 16.03 0.24 18.92
C ALA A 77 15.28 -0.99 18.38
N GLN A 78 14.08 -1.26 18.90
CA GLN A 78 13.22 -2.36 18.42
C GLN A 78 12.80 -2.13 16.96
N ILE A 79 12.46 -0.89 16.60
CA ILE A 79 12.12 -0.56 15.22
C ILE A 79 13.33 -0.68 14.30
N GLN A 80 14.50 -0.22 14.73
CA GLN A 80 15.72 -0.36 13.95
C GLN A 80 16.04 -1.83 13.68
N GLU A 81 15.78 -2.74 14.62
CA GLU A 81 15.95 -4.19 14.40
C GLU A 81 15.05 -4.71 13.27
N VAL A 82 13.76 -4.34 13.28
CA VAL A 82 12.81 -4.69 12.21
C VAL A 82 13.26 -4.10 10.87
N ILE A 83 13.64 -2.82 10.83
CA ILE A 83 14.07 -2.16 9.60
C ILE A 83 15.38 -2.76 9.06
N ASN A 84 16.32 -3.11 9.94
CA ASN A 84 17.55 -3.80 9.56
C ASN A 84 17.25 -5.17 8.92
N ALA A 85 16.32 -5.93 9.50
CA ALA A 85 15.94 -7.24 8.99
C ALA A 85 15.14 -7.17 7.68
N ARG A 86 14.29 -6.16 7.51
CA ARG A 86 13.28 -6.14 6.43
C ARG A 86 13.58 -5.18 5.28
N CYS A 87 14.38 -4.13 5.49
CA CYS A 87 14.54 -3.02 4.54
C CYS A 87 15.99 -2.75 4.13
N VAL A 88 16.95 -2.88 5.06
CA VAL A 88 18.34 -2.42 4.85
C VAL A 88 19.07 -3.18 3.73
N SER A 89 18.71 -4.44 3.44
CA SER A 89 19.30 -5.18 2.32
C SER A 89 19.17 -4.48 0.96
N CYS A 90 18.12 -3.68 0.78
CA CYS A 90 17.90 -2.83 -0.40
C CYS A 90 18.21 -1.35 -0.13
N HIS A 91 17.93 -0.85 1.07
CA HIS A 91 18.00 0.56 1.46
C HIS A 91 19.27 0.88 2.28
N ALA A 92 20.42 0.42 1.81
CA ALA A 92 21.73 0.70 2.40
C ALA A 92 22.64 1.47 1.44
N ALA A 93 23.69 2.10 1.97
CA ALA A 93 24.73 2.74 1.16
C ALA A 93 25.40 1.75 0.22
N ARG A 94 25.45 0.47 0.62
CA ARG A 94 25.88 -0.67 -0.20
C ARG A 94 24.83 -1.79 -0.11
N PRO A 95 23.82 -1.80 -0.99
CA PRO A 95 22.79 -2.84 -0.97
C PRO A 95 23.40 -4.23 -1.14
N THR A 96 22.85 -5.20 -0.41
CA THR A 96 23.26 -6.61 -0.49
C THR A 96 22.25 -7.44 -1.28
N GLN A 97 21.04 -6.92 -1.50
CA GLN A 97 20.02 -7.56 -2.31
C GLN A 97 20.40 -7.57 -3.78
N ALA A 98 20.45 -8.76 -4.38
CA ALA A 98 20.68 -8.91 -5.81
C ALA A 98 19.64 -8.11 -6.63
N GLY A 99 20.12 -7.39 -7.64
CA GLY A 99 19.30 -6.51 -8.48
C GLY A 99 19.30 -5.03 -8.04
N PHE A 100 19.92 -4.70 -6.91
CA PHE A 100 20.06 -3.31 -6.45
C PHE A 100 21.53 -2.88 -6.41
N ALA A 101 21.91 -1.96 -7.30
CA ALA A 101 23.25 -1.36 -7.30
C ALA A 101 23.37 -0.15 -6.36
N ALA A 102 22.23 0.45 -5.99
CA ALA A 102 22.12 1.57 -5.06
C ALA A 102 20.74 1.53 -4.37
N ALA A 103 20.63 2.22 -3.24
CA ALA A 103 19.37 2.31 -2.53
C ALA A 103 18.26 2.94 -3.40
N PRO A 104 17.08 2.30 -3.50
CA PRO A 104 15.96 2.88 -4.24
C PRO A 104 15.61 4.27 -3.71
N LEU A 105 15.39 5.21 -4.63
CA LEU A 105 15.11 6.62 -4.33
C LEU A 105 16.21 7.33 -3.50
N GLY A 106 17.41 6.74 -3.39
CA GLY A 106 18.48 7.27 -2.53
C GLY A 106 18.17 7.18 -1.04
N LEU A 107 17.15 6.41 -0.65
CA LEU A 107 16.66 6.34 0.71
C LEU A 107 17.45 5.29 1.49
N LEU A 108 18.28 5.76 2.43
CA LEU A 108 19.09 4.94 3.33
C LEU A 108 18.32 4.71 4.63
N LEU A 109 18.47 3.54 5.26
CA LEU A 109 17.76 3.14 6.49
C LEU A 109 18.67 2.47 7.53
N GLU A 110 19.98 2.68 7.43
CA GLU A 110 21.01 2.04 8.27
C GLU A 110 21.10 2.67 9.66
N THR A 111 20.65 3.91 9.84
CA THR A 111 20.71 4.63 11.12
C THR A 111 19.34 5.06 11.61
N GLN A 112 19.21 5.22 12.94
CA GLN A 112 17.95 5.67 13.56
C GLN A 112 17.49 7.03 13.01
N ASP A 113 18.41 7.96 12.77
CA ASP A 113 18.07 9.27 12.20
C ASP A 113 17.49 9.14 10.78
N GLN A 114 18.06 8.24 9.97
CA GLN A 114 17.54 7.96 8.63
C GLN A 114 16.13 7.36 8.67
N VAL A 115 15.89 6.44 9.60
CA VAL A 115 14.58 5.82 9.83
C VAL A 115 13.56 6.85 10.29
N ARG A 116 13.90 7.69 11.28
CA ARG A 116 13.03 8.78 11.78
C ARG A 116 12.69 9.78 10.67
N ASN A 117 13.67 10.22 9.90
CA ASN A 117 13.45 11.14 8.78
C ASN A 117 12.57 10.54 7.67
N SER A 118 12.49 9.22 7.60
CA SER A 118 11.68 8.48 6.62
C SER A 118 10.41 7.87 7.22
N ALA A 119 10.07 8.16 8.47
CA ALA A 119 9.04 7.44 9.23
C ALA A 119 7.67 7.43 8.53
N ALA A 120 7.23 8.57 8.00
CA ALA A 120 5.97 8.68 7.26
C ALA A 120 5.95 7.85 5.96
N ASN A 121 7.10 7.76 5.27
CA ASN A 121 7.22 6.93 4.07
C ASN A 121 7.20 5.45 4.44
N ILE A 122 7.95 5.06 5.48
CA ILE A 122 8.00 3.69 5.99
C ILE A 122 6.59 3.24 6.39
N ALA A 123 5.89 4.01 7.23
CA ALA A 123 4.54 3.70 7.67
C ALA A 123 3.58 3.50 6.50
N ARG A 124 3.63 4.39 5.49
CA ARG A 124 2.78 4.29 4.29
C ARG A 124 3.05 3.01 3.47
N VAL A 125 4.31 2.70 3.19
CA VAL A 125 4.65 1.53 2.34
C VAL A 125 4.43 0.22 3.08
N VAL A 126 4.56 0.22 4.40
CA VAL A 126 4.26 -0.94 5.26
C VAL A 126 2.76 -1.17 5.36
N ALA A 127 1.97 -0.12 5.60
CA ALA A 127 0.51 -0.18 5.69
C ALA A 127 -0.15 -0.65 4.38
N THR A 128 0.36 -0.18 3.24
CA THR A 128 -0.12 -0.61 1.91
C THR A 128 0.37 -2.00 1.49
N ARG A 129 1.22 -2.64 2.31
CA ARG A 129 1.98 -3.86 1.98
C ARG A 129 2.79 -3.76 0.68
N TYR A 130 3.10 -2.53 0.24
CA TYR A 130 3.94 -2.31 -0.93
C TYR A 130 5.38 -2.76 -0.67
N MET A 131 5.85 -2.50 0.55
CA MET A 131 7.15 -2.96 1.03
C MET A 131 6.99 -3.95 2.19
N PRO A 132 7.93 -4.90 2.33
CA PRO A 132 8.99 -5.24 1.38
C PRO A 132 8.42 -5.74 0.05
N ILE A 133 9.06 -5.41 -1.09
CA ILE A 133 8.52 -5.75 -2.41
C ILE A 133 8.28 -7.25 -2.52
N GLY A 134 7.06 -7.65 -2.89
CA GLY A 134 6.67 -9.07 -2.95
C GLY A 134 6.83 -9.84 -1.63
N ASN A 135 6.92 -9.12 -0.50
CA ASN A 135 7.30 -9.64 0.82
C ASN A 135 8.60 -10.49 0.82
N LEU A 136 9.59 -10.12 0.00
CA LEU A 136 10.84 -10.89 -0.15
C LEU A 136 11.57 -11.16 1.17
N THR A 137 11.54 -10.20 2.10
CA THR A 137 12.17 -10.32 3.42
C THR A 137 11.24 -10.92 4.47
N GLN A 138 10.07 -11.44 4.09
CA GLN A 138 9.12 -12.14 4.96
C GLN A 138 8.70 -11.33 6.19
N MET A 139 8.35 -10.05 5.98
CA MET A 139 7.82 -9.21 7.06
C MET A 139 6.44 -9.70 7.48
N THR A 140 6.30 -9.99 8.76
CA THR A 140 5.09 -10.52 9.39
C THR A 140 4.07 -9.43 9.69
N ASP A 141 2.80 -9.79 9.87
CA ASP A 141 1.76 -8.82 10.24
C ASP A 141 2.04 -8.18 11.61
N ALA A 142 2.64 -8.92 12.55
CA ALA A 142 3.04 -8.38 13.85
C ALA A 142 4.12 -7.28 13.72
N GLU A 143 5.10 -7.46 12.83
CA GLU A 143 6.11 -6.42 12.55
C GLU A 143 5.50 -5.20 11.85
N ARG A 144 4.48 -5.41 11.00
CA ARG A 144 3.76 -4.29 10.34
C ARG A 144 2.99 -3.46 11.36
N GLU A 145 2.33 -4.13 12.28
CA GLU A 145 1.63 -3.47 13.39
C GLU A 145 2.61 -2.69 14.26
N LEU A 146 3.76 -3.29 14.60
CA LEU A 146 4.81 -2.63 15.38
C LEU A 146 5.28 -1.32 14.71
N VAL A 147 5.48 -1.31 13.39
CA VAL A 147 5.81 -0.09 12.63
C VAL A 147 4.67 0.92 12.64
N ALA A 148 3.42 0.47 12.49
CA ALA A 148 2.25 1.35 12.52
C ALA A 148 2.08 2.04 13.88
N THR A 149 2.15 1.26 14.96
CA THR A 149 2.08 1.76 16.34
C THR A 149 3.23 2.72 16.64
N TRP A 150 4.47 2.37 16.27
CA TRP A 150 5.63 3.25 16.48
C TRP A 150 5.48 4.59 15.75
N TYR A 151 5.02 4.56 14.50
CA TYR A 151 4.80 5.80 13.75
C TYR A 151 3.73 6.66 14.41
N ALA A 152 2.62 6.07 14.85
CA ALA A 152 1.54 6.79 15.50
C ALA A 152 1.95 7.40 16.85
N LEU A 153 2.81 6.73 17.64
CA LEU A 153 3.34 7.26 18.90
C LEU A 153 4.32 8.45 18.71
N ASN A 154 5.03 8.50 17.59
CA ASN A 154 6.09 9.48 17.32
C ASN A 154 5.69 10.56 16.32
N SER A 155 4.49 10.50 15.76
CA SER A 155 3.97 11.52 14.84
C SER A 155 3.29 12.64 15.63
N PRO A 156 3.72 13.91 15.51
CA PRO A 156 2.90 15.02 15.97
C PRO A 156 1.63 15.11 15.10
N GLU A 157 0.48 15.39 15.73
CA GLU A 157 -0.77 15.72 15.02
C GLU A 157 -0.62 16.93 14.08
#